data_AF-A0AAJ2F8I7-F1
#
_entry.id   AF-A0AAJ2F8I7-F1
#
_cell.length_a   1.000
_cell.length_b   1.000
_cell.length_c   1.000
_cell.angle_alpha   90.00
_cell.angle_beta   90.00
_cell.angle_gamma   90.00
#
_symmetry.space_group_name_H-M   'P 1'
#
loop_
_entity.id
_entity.type
_entity.pdbx_description
1 polymer ?
#
loop_
_entity_poly.entity_id
_entity_poly.type
_entity_poly.pdbx_seq_one_letter_code
_entity_poly.pdbx_strand_id
1 'polypeptide(L)'
;MRSLLFAFALAAVPATAQDSPFVGEYSLAEGPDVGGGLLIRNDGRFQYMLAAGALDERAEGRWEARGDQVCLSTDPKPVPPTMEKGPLVEVDGAVPTLLVTWPNGRGIPGVDFTIGFDRGDPIADYTQTYGWTMPEDDQRTPRWIEVREAIYNITAPRFDLTEADSGKVRAIIVPNDIGVVDFDDACAEKTERGITLHRAEGDMRFVRLGGE
;
A
#
# COMPACT_ATOMS: atom_id res chain seq x y z
N MET A 1 6.57 15.31 48.10
CA MET A 1 6.38 14.09 47.30
C MET A 1 7.27 14.19 46.07
N ARG A 2 8.29 13.35 45.96
CA ARG A 2 9.21 13.30 44.82
C ARG A 2 8.73 12.17 43.90
N SER A 3 8.09 12.51 42.79
CA SER A 3 7.70 11.54 41.77
C SER A 3 8.94 11.10 41.00
N LEU A 4 9.29 9.83 41.11
CA LEU A 4 10.31 9.17 40.29
C LEU A 4 9.65 8.75 38.97
N LEU A 5 10.05 9.39 37.88
CA LEU A 5 9.77 8.94 36.52
C LEU A 5 10.71 7.77 36.20
N PHE A 6 10.14 6.57 36.05
CA PHE A 6 10.85 5.43 35.48
C PHE A 6 10.82 5.56 33.95
N ALA A 7 11.98 5.82 33.35
CA ALA A 7 12.18 5.69 31.92
C ALA A 7 12.35 4.20 31.59
N PHE A 8 11.38 3.60 30.92
CA PHE A 8 11.54 2.28 30.29
C PHE A 8 12.37 2.46 29.01
N ALA A 9 13.64 2.09 29.08
CA ALA A 9 14.45 1.90 27.89
C ALA A 9 14.02 0.59 27.21
N LEU A 10 13.42 0.67 26.01
CA LEU A 10 13.25 -0.49 25.14
C LEU A 10 14.64 -0.98 24.72
N ALA A 11 15.13 -2.02 25.38
CA ALA A 11 16.30 -2.74 24.92
C ALA A 11 15.92 -3.50 23.64
N ALA A 12 16.47 -3.07 22.49
CA ALA A 12 16.45 -3.88 21.28
C ALA A 12 17.20 -5.18 21.58
N VAL A 13 16.47 -6.29 21.69
CA VAL A 13 17.07 -7.61 21.91
C VAL A 13 17.93 -7.92 20.69
N PRO A 14 19.25 -8.18 20.85
CA PRO A 14 20.08 -8.51 19.71
C PRO A 14 19.55 -9.79 19.08
N ALA A 15 19.22 -9.72 17.80
CA ALA A 15 18.76 -10.87 17.05
C ALA A 15 19.90 -11.89 17.00
N THR A 16 19.68 -13.07 17.58
CA THR A 16 20.67 -14.13 17.65
C THR A 16 20.90 -14.67 16.24
N ALA A 17 22.17 -14.78 15.83
CA ALA A 17 22.47 -15.35 14.53
C ALA A 17 21.92 -16.79 14.45
N GLN A 18 21.07 -17.05 13.47
CA GLN A 18 20.48 -18.36 13.21
C GLN A 18 21.16 -18.98 11.99
N ASP A 19 21.83 -20.10 12.20
CA ASP A 19 22.32 -20.93 11.11
C ASP A 19 21.12 -21.66 10.49
N SER A 20 20.66 -21.13 9.36
CA SER A 20 19.45 -21.57 8.69
C SER A 20 19.74 -21.72 7.21
N PRO A 21 19.27 -22.80 6.57
CA PRO A 21 19.56 -23.04 5.17
C PRO A 21 18.68 -22.17 4.26
N PHE A 22 17.88 -21.25 4.82
CA PHE A 22 17.16 -20.18 4.15
C PHE A 22 17.95 -18.88 4.05
N VAL A 23 19.00 -18.70 4.85
CA VAL A 23 19.86 -17.51 4.75
C VAL A 23 20.43 -17.43 3.34
N GLY A 24 20.35 -16.28 2.69
CA GLY A 24 20.80 -16.07 1.33
C GLY A 24 20.12 -14.91 0.62
N GLU A 25 20.61 -14.61 -0.57
CA GLU A 25 20.01 -13.66 -1.49
C GLU A 25 19.21 -14.43 -2.55
N TYR A 26 18.04 -13.90 -2.88
CA TYR A 26 17.12 -14.49 -3.83
C TYR A 26 16.61 -13.45 -4.81
N SER A 27 16.66 -13.77 -6.11
CA SER A 27 16.10 -12.96 -7.18
C SER A 27 14.69 -13.41 -7.50
N LEU A 28 13.79 -12.48 -7.73
CA LEU A 28 12.42 -12.78 -8.15
C LEU A 28 12.41 -13.51 -9.51
N ALA A 29 11.49 -14.47 -9.68
CA ALA A 29 11.37 -15.31 -10.86
C ALA A 29 9.94 -15.36 -11.42
N GLU A 30 9.27 -14.21 -11.52
CA GLU A 30 7.87 -14.07 -11.98
C GLU A 30 7.71 -13.57 -13.43
N GLY A 31 8.80 -13.40 -14.17
CA GLY A 31 8.77 -12.98 -15.58
C GLY A 31 9.55 -11.69 -15.85
N PRO A 32 9.59 -11.21 -17.11
CA PRO A 32 10.43 -10.09 -17.51
C PRO A 32 9.92 -8.71 -17.05
N ASP A 33 8.62 -8.59 -16.77
CA ASP A 33 7.97 -7.30 -16.47
C ASP A 33 7.91 -6.98 -14.97
N VAL A 34 8.53 -7.84 -14.15
CA VAL A 34 8.56 -7.71 -12.70
C VAL A 34 9.99 -7.88 -12.20
N GLY A 35 10.46 -6.92 -11.41
CA GLY A 35 11.76 -6.96 -10.75
C GLY A 35 11.59 -7.09 -9.24
N GLY A 36 12.56 -7.70 -8.57
CA GLY A 36 12.52 -7.80 -7.12
C GLY A 36 13.50 -8.79 -6.55
N GLY A 37 13.53 -8.88 -5.23
CA GLY A 37 14.39 -9.81 -4.53
C GLY A 37 14.04 -9.93 -3.05
N LEU A 38 14.58 -10.98 -2.45
CA LEU A 38 14.51 -11.23 -1.02
C LEU A 38 15.92 -11.51 -0.51
N LEU A 39 16.31 -10.82 0.55
CA LEU A 39 17.52 -11.11 1.32
C LEU A 39 17.08 -11.65 2.68
N ILE A 40 17.50 -12.87 3.02
CA ILE A 40 17.35 -13.46 4.35
C ILE A 40 18.73 -13.49 4.99
N ARG A 41 18.94 -12.73 6.05
CA ARG A 41 20.23 -12.59 6.72
C ARG A 41 20.34 -13.54 7.89
N ASN A 42 21.56 -14.00 8.19
CA ASN A 42 21.81 -14.89 9.33
C ASN A 42 21.55 -14.23 10.68
N ASP A 43 21.42 -12.91 10.77
CA ASP A 43 21.09 -12.18 11.99
C ASP A 43 19.58 -12.10 12.28
N GLY A 44 18.77 -12.96 11.66
CA GLY A 44 17.32 -12.98 11.90
C GLY A 44 16.55 -11.84 11.20
N ARG A 45 17.19 -11.08 10.31
CA ARG A 45 16.55 -10.00 9.54
C ARG A 45 16.31 -10.39 8.08
N PHE A 46 15.28 -9.81 7.46
CA PHE A 46 15.08 -9.89 6.02
C PHE A 46 14.86 -8.51 5.39
N GLN A 47 15.06 -8.46 4.07
CA GLN A 47 14.69 -7.33 3.21
C GLN A 47 14.01 -7.86 1.94
N TYR A 48 12.96 -7.19 1.49
CA TYR A 48 12.17 -7.53 0.32
C TYR A 48 11.94 -6.27 -0.53
N MET A 49 11.95 -6.44 -1.85
CA MET A 49 11.61 -5.40 -2.83
C MET A 49 10.87 -6.02 -4.01
N LEU A 50 9.92 -5.28 -4.57
CA LEU A 50 9.21 -5.57 -5.82
C LEU A 50 9.02 -4.28 -6.62
N ALA A 51 9.16 -4.37 -7.94
CA ALA A 51 8.72 -3.36 -8.88
C ALA A 51 7.93 -4.05 -10.01
N ALA A 52 6.68 -3.65 -10.22
CA ALA A 52 5.76 -4.21 -11.22
C ALA A 52 4.92 -3.09 -11.84
N GLY A 53 5.34 -2.56 -13.00
CA GLY A 53 4.67 -1.44 -13.64
C GLY A 53 4.68 -0.18 -12.76
N ALA A 54 3.51 0.24 -12.25
CA ALA A 54 3.36 1.39 -11.35
C ALA A 54 3.36 1.02 -9.85
N LEU A 55 3.40 -0.28 -9.55
CA LEU A 55 3.47 -0.79 -8.19
C LEU A 55 4.94 -0.96 -7.78
N ASP A 56 5.31 -0.32 -6.67
CA ASP A 56 6.57 -0.55 -5.98
C ASP A 56 6.28 -1.02 -4.55
N GLU A 57 6.83 -2.17 -4.17
CA GLU A 57 6.72 -2.68 -2.80
C GLU A 57 8.09 -2.85 -2.15
N ARG A 58 8.12 -2.72 -0.82
CA ARG A 58 9.26 -3.07 0.02
C ARG A 58 8.80 -3.64 1.34
N ALA A 59 9.67 -4.40 2.00
CA ALA A 59 9.49 -4.74 3.41
C ALA A 59 10.84 -5.07 4.06
N GLU A 60 10.92 -4.83 5.36
CA GLU A 60 12.01 -5.31 6.18
C GLU A 60 11.47 -5.74 7.53
N GLY A 61 12.16 -6.66 8.18
CA GLY A 61 11.71 -7.13 9.47
C GLY A 61 12.50 -8.33 9.95
N ARG A 62 11.81 -9.22 10.66
CA ARG A 62 12.39 -10.42 11.26
C ARG A 62 11.91 -11.66 10.52
N TRP A 63 12.67 -12.74 10.63
CA TRP A 63 12.23 -14.04 10.18
C TRP A 63 12.44 -15.11 11.25
N GLU A 64 11.67 -16.19 11.14
CA GLU A 64 11.78 -17.36 12.00
C GLU A 64 11.74 -18.63 11.15
N ALA A 65 12.64 -19.58 11.42
CA ALA A 65 12.54 -20.92 10.85
C ALA A 65 11.44 -21.70 11.59
N ARG A 66 10.49 -22.26 10.84
CA ARG A 66 9.38 -23.10 11.34
C ARG A 66 9.39 -24.42 10.57
N GLY A 67 10.10 -25.42 11.09
CA GLY A 67 10.26 -26.70 10.40
C GLY A 67 11.03 -26.55 9.09
N ASP A 68 10.37 -26.85 7.98
CA ASP A 68 10.86 -26.73 6.60
C ASP A 68 10.43 -25.43 5.91
N GLN A 69 10.00 -24.44 6.70
CA GLN A 69 9.62 -23.10 6.25
C GLN A 69 10.43 -22.00 6.93
N VAL A 70 10.47 -20.83 6.31
CA VAL A 70 10.89 -19.56 6.93
C VAL A 70 9.74 -18.56 6.86
N CYS A 71 9.32 -18.03 8.01
CA CYS A 71 8.21 -17.08 8.08
C CYS A 71 8.72 -15.67 8.36
N LEU A 72 8.24 -14.72 7.55
CA LEU A 72 8.65 -13.32 7.55
C LEU A 72 7.62 -12.49 8.30
N SER A 73 8.11 -11.59 9.15
CA SER A 73 7.31 -10.63 9.92
C SER A 73 7.84 -9.22 9.69
N THR A 74 7.09 -8.36 9.01
CA THR A 74 7.49 -6.95 8.80
C THR A 74 7.58 -6.23 10.16
N ASP A 75 8.69 -5.54 10.40
CA ASP A 75 8.96 -4.87 11.66
C ASP A 75 9.74 -3.57 11.47
N PRO A 76 9.15 -2.41 11.83
CA PRO A 76 7.86 -2.23 12.50
C PRO A 76 6.66 -2.60 11.61
N LYS A 77 5.53 -2.96 12.25
CA LYS A 77 4.26 -3.22 11.52
C LYS A 77 3.84 -1.95 10.77
N PRO A 78 3.61 -2.01 9.44
CA PRO A 78 3.30 -0.82 8.65
C PRO A 78 1.91 -0.28 8.97
N VAL A 79 1.76 1.03 8.89
CA VAL A 79 0.46 1.71 8.98
C VAL A 79 -0.12 1.84 7.57
N PRO A 80 -1.28 1.25 7.27
CA PRO A 80 -1.85 1.28 5.93
C PRO A 80 -2.22 2.71 5.50
N PRO A 81 -2.10 3.05 4.22
CA PRO A 81 -2.58 4.33 3.71
C PRO A 81 -4.10 4.48 3.90
N THR A 82 -4.55 5.71 4.04
CA THR A 82 -5.98 6.04 4.14
C THR A 82 -6.32 7.19 3.19
N MET A 83 -7.61 7.49 3.05
CA MET A 83 -8.07 8.71 2.39
C MET A 83 -8.96 9.52 3.32
N GLU A 84 -8.82 10.84 3.26
CA GLU A 84 -9.63 11.79 4.02
C GLU A 84 -10.21 12.89 3.13
N LYS A 85 -11.30 13.51 3.59
CA LYS A 85 -11.90 14.64 2.89
C LYS A 85 -11.14 15.92 3.22
N GLY A 86 -10.65 16.59 2.17
CA GLY A 86 -9.93 17.85 2.26
C GLY A 86 -10.76 19.07 1.85
N PRO A 87 -10.25 20.28 2.09
CA PRO A 87 -10.85 21.50 1.54
C PRO A 87 -10.81 21.48 0.01
N LEU A 88 -11.86 22.00 -0.62
CA LEU A 88 -11.92 22.14 -2.07
C LEU A 88 -10.80 23.07 -2.57
N VAL A 89 -10.27 22.76 -3.75
CA VAL A 89 -9.16 23.49 -4.38
C VAL A 89 -9.53 23.76 -5.83
N GLU A 90 -9.18 24.95 -6.31
CA GLU A 90 -9.30 25.32 -7.72
C GLU A 90 -8.12 24.74 -8.51
N VAL A 91 -8.43 24.14 -9.65
CA VAL A 91 -7.46 23.64 -10.63
C VAL A 91 -7.86 24.20 -11.98
N ASP A 92 -6.91 24.84 -12.67
CA ASP A 92 -7.12 25.44 -13.99
C ASP A 92 -8.35 26.38 -14.09
N GLY A 93 -8.60 27.16 -13.03
CA GLY A 93 -9.67 28.17 -13.00
C GLY A 93 -11.03 27.66 -12.52
N ALA A 94 -11.16 26.39 -12.14
CA ALA A 94 -12.40 25.83 -11.61
C ALA A 94 -12.18 24.81 -10.50
N VAL A 95 -13.18 24.64 -9.62
CA VAL A 95 -13.17 23.53 -8.65
C VAL A 95 -13.81 22.30 -9.29
N PRO A 96 -13.06 21.19 -9.49
CA PRO A 96 -13.60 19.97 -10.07
C PRO A 96 -14.64 19.30 -9.17
N THR A 97 -15.46 18.41 -9.74
CA THR A 97 -16.43 17.61 -8.99
C THR A 97 -15.73 16.65 -8.04
N LEU A 98 -14.69 15.97 -8.51
CA LEU A 98 -13.83 15.11 -7.71
C LEU A 98 -12.37 15.42 -7.99
N LEU A 99 -11.58 15.61 -6.94
CA LEU A 99 -10.14 15.69 -7.03
C LEU A 99 -9.50 14.76 -5.99
N VAL A 100 -8.64 13.85 -6.44
CA VAL A 100 -7.81 13.04 -5.54
C VAL A 100 -6.40 13.62 -5.55
N THR A 101 -5.84 13.89 -4.37
CA THR A 101 -4.52 14.53 -4.24
C THR A 101 -3.61 13.81 -3.26
N TRP A 102 -2.30 13.98 -3.46
CA TRP A 102 -1.32 13.84 -2.39
C TRP A 102 -1.48 14.96 -1.34
N PRO A 103 -0.89 14.82 -0.13
CA PRO A 103 -0.97 15.86 0.91
C PRO A 103 -0.43 17.22 0.47
N ASN A 104 0.54 17.23 -0.46
CA ASN A 104 1.11 18.45 -1.04
C ASN A 104 0.19 19.14 -2.07
N GLY A 105 -1.02 18.62 -2.30
CA GLY A 105 -2.00 19.20 -3.23
C GLY A 105 -1.87 18.74 -4.68
N ARG A 106 -0.81 17.98 -5.04
CA ARG A 106 -0.67 17.45 -6.40
C ARG A 106 -1.76 16.42 -6.67
N GLY A 107 -2.53 16.61 -7.75
CA GLY A 107 -3.56 15.67 -8.17
C GLY A 107 -2.99 14.33 -8.64
N ILE A 108 -3.82 13.29 -8.51
CA ILE A 108 -3.47 11.91 -8.82
C ILE A 108 -4.39 11.42 -9.95
N PRO A 109 -3.85 11.04 -11.12
CA PRO A 109 -4.62 10.44 -12.19
C PRO A 109 -4.86 8.95 -11.92
N GLY A 110 -5.85 8.37 -12.60
CA GLY A 110 -6.10 6.93 -12.59
C GLY A 110 -6.68 6.39 -11.28
N VAL A 111 -7.25 7.26 -10.44
CA VAL A 111 -7.98 6.81 -9.25
C VAL A 111 -9.42 6.55 -9.64
N ASP A 112 -9.86 5.30 -9.50
CA ASP A 112 -11.22 4.88 -9.81
C ASP A 112 -12.20 5.50 -8.84
N PHE A 113 -13.39 5.85 -9.33
CA PHE A 113 -14.46 6.31 -8.47
C PHE A 113 -15.83 5.86 -8.97
N THR A 114 -16.81 5.93 -8.06
CA THR A 114 -18.23 5.85 -8.40
C THR A 114 -18.98 7.00 -7.74
N ILE A 115 -19.70 7.79 -8.52
CA ILE A 115 -20.57 8.86 -8.04
C ILE A 115 -22.01 8.40 -8.15
N GLY A 116 -22.71 8.36 -7.03
CA GLY A 116 -24.16 8.21 -7.03
C GLY A 116 -24.88 9.53 -6.88
N PHE A 117 -26.07 9.57 -7.45
CA PHE A 117 -26.86 10.78 -7.62
C PHE A 117 -28.18 10.70 -6.86
N ASP A 118 -28.91 11.82 -6.85
CA ASP A 118 -30.28 11.91 -6.36
C ASP A 118 -31.26 11.07 -7.19
N ARG A 119 -30.93 10.82 -8.47
CA ARG A 119 -31.75 10.07 -9.42
C ARG A 119 -30.89 9.41 -10.50
N GLY A 120 -31.43 8.37 -11.11
CA GLY A 120 -30.78 7.63 -12.20
C GLY A 120 -29.58 6.81 -11.73
N ASP A 121 -28.84 6.26 -12.69
CA ASP A 121 -27.74 5.33 -12.42
C ASP A 121 -26.46 6.08 -12.00
N PRO A 122 -25.59 5.46 -11.16
CA PRO A 122 -24.27 5.99 -10.84
C PRO A 122 -23.36 6.15 -12.07
N ILE A 123 -22.37 7.04 -11.98
CA ILE A 123 -21.25 7.13 -12.93
C ILE A 123 -20.05 6.44 -12.29
N ALA A 124 -19.37 5.59 -13.06
CA ALA A 124 -18.05 5.07 -12.74
C ALA A 124 -17.05 5.56 -13.79
N ASP A 125 -15.93 6.11 -13.33
CA ASP A 125 -14.86 6.67 -14.17
C ASP A 125 -13.58 6.79 -13.30
N TYR A 126 -12.54 7.45 -13.81
CA TYR A 126 -11.28 7.67 -13.08
C TYR A 126 -10.81 9.13 -13.15
N THR A 127 -10.04 9.55 -12.15
CA THR A 127 -9.53 10.94 -12.08
C THR A 127 -8.40 11.22 -13.06
N GLN A 128 -8.22 12.49 -13.39
CA GLN A 128 -6.99 13.01 -14.01
C GLN A 128 -6.16 13.78 -12.98
N THR A 129 -4.97 14.25 -13.36
CA THR A 129 -4.15 15.13 -12.49
C THR A 129 -4.89 16.41 -12.13
N TYR A 130 -5.82 16.88 -12.97
CA TYR A 130 -6.69 18.03 -12.71
C TYR A 130 -8.05 17.66 -12.09
N GLY A 131 -8.23 16.39 -11.70
CA GLY A 131 -9.49 15.86 -11.18
C GLY A 131 -10.43 15.39 -12.28
N TRP A 132 -11.70 15.29 -11.92
CA TRP A 132 -12.81 14.96 -12.80
C TRP A 132 -13.96 15.94 -12.55
N THR A 133 -14.58 16.40 -13.63
CA THR A 133 -15.68 17.37 -13.58
C THR A 133 -16.87 16.79 -14.30
N MET A 134 -18.04 16.91 -13.69
CA MET A 134 -19.30 16.46 -14.26
C MET A 134 -19.59 17.18 -15.58
N PRO A 135 -20.09 16.49 -16.62
CA PRO A 135 -20.51 17.12 -17.87
C PRO A 135 -21.53 18.24 -17.63
N GLU A 136 -21.42 19.34 -18.38
CA GLU A 136 -22.25 20.55 -18.16
C GLU A 136 -23.76 20.30 -18.38
N ASP A 137 -24.11 19.33 -19.21
CA ASP A 137 -25.49 18.94 -19.50
C ASP A 137 -26.10 18.00 -18.44
N ASP A 138 -25.28 17.44 -17.54
CA ASP A 138 -25.75 16.61 -16.45
C ASP A 138 -26.21 17.45 -15.26
N GLN A 139 -27.52 17.49 -15.06
CA GLN A 139 -28.17 18.28 -14.00
C GLN A 139 -28.51 17.43 -12.76
N ARG A 140 -27.93 16.24 -12.63
CA ARG A 140 -28.10 15.40 -11.43
C ARG A 140 -27.28 15.97 -10.27
N THR A 141 -27.71 15.69 -9.04
CA THR A 141 -27.02 16.14 -7.84
C THR A 141 -26.23 14.97 -7.26
N PRO A 142 -24.89 15.04 -7.21
CA PRO A 142 -24.08 14.05 -6.50
C PRO A 142 -24.52 13.93 -5.04
N ARG A 143 -24.76 12.70 -4.58
CA ARG A 143 -25.17 12.38 -3.22
C ARG A 143 -24.11 11.64 -2.43
N TRP A 144 -23.28 10.88 -3.13
CA TRP A 144 -22.20 10.14 -2.52
C TRP A 144 -21.12 9.82 -3.54
N ILE A 145 -19.88 9.68 -3.07
CA ILE A 145 -18.73 9.31 -3.89
C ILE A 145 -17.95 8.21 -3.18
N GLU A 146 -17.68 7.13 -3.89
CA GLU A 146 -16.74 6.08 -3.50
C GLU A 146 -15.48 6.22 -4.35
N VAL A 147 -14.30 6.06 -3.74
CA VAL A 147 -13.01 6.29 -4.38
C VAL A 147 -12.07 5.14 -4.04
N ARG A 148 -11.35 4.64 -5.05
CA ARG A 148 -10.38 3.55 -4.90
C ARG A 148 -9.12 3.83 -5.73
N GLU A 149 -7.97 3.80 -5.07
CA GLU A 149 -6.68 3.71 -5.75
C GLU A 149 -6.32 2.23 -5.83
N ALA A 150 -6.35 1.67 -7.04
CA ALA A 150 -6.26 0.23 -7.23
C ALA A 150 -4.83 -0.31 -7.07
N ILE A 151 -3.80 0.47 -7.38
CA ILE A 151 -2.40 0.00 -7.41
C ILE A 151 -1.95 -0.44 -6.02
N TYR A 152 -2.21 0.37 -5.00
CA TYR A 152 -1.91 0.07 -3.59
C TYR A 152 -3.12 -0.40 -2.79
N ASN A 153 -4.22 -0.74 -3.48
CA ASN A 153 -5.49 -1.20 -2.90
C ASN A 153 -6.05 -0.27 -1.80
N ILE A 154 -5.96 1.04 -2.01
CA ILE A 154 -6.42 2.05 -1.06
C ILE A 154 -7.89 2.32 -1.33
N THR A 155 -8.75 2.03 -0.36
CA THR A 155 -10.19 2.30 -0.46
C THR A 155 -10.59 3.37 0.53
N ALA A 156 -11.21 4.44 0.05
CA ALA A 156 -11.76 5.47 0.92
C ALA A 156 -13.06 4.97 1.59
N PRO A 157 -13.40 5.45 2.79
CA PRO A 157 -14.79 5.48 3.21
C PRO A 157 -15.63 6.21 2.15
N ARG A 158 -16.88 5.78 1.99
CA ARG A 158 -17.82 6.51 1.14
C ARG A 158 -18.00 7.93 1.66
N PHE A 159 -17.84 8.91 0.77
CA PHE A 159 -18.09 10.31 1.07
C PHE A 159 -19.55 10.63 0.78
N ASP A 160 -20.39 10.69 1.81
CA ASP A 160 -21.75 11.21 1.67
C ASP A 160 -21.71 12.74 1.54
N LEU A 161 -22.48 13.28 0.59
CA LEU A 161 -22.47 14.69 0.22
C LEU A 161 -23.69 15.41 0.75
N THR A 162 -23.42 16.55 1.38
CA THR A 162 -24.41 17.50 1.86
C THR A 162 -24.53 18.68 0.90
N GLU A 163 -25.53 19.54 1.11
CA GLU A 163 -25.67 20.78 0.33
C GLU A 163 -24.43 21.68 0.43
N ALA A 164 -23.76 21.68 1.58
CA ALA A 164 -22.54 22.46 1.82
C ALA A 164 -21.38 22.05 0.90
N ASP A 165 -21.39 20.81 0.41
CA ASP A 165 -20.35 20.29 -0.49
C ASP A 165 -20.55 20.74 -1.93
N SER A 166 -21.74 21.27 -2.26
CA SER A 166 -22.10 21.65 -3.64
C SER A 166 -21.83 20.54 -4.67
N GLY A 167 -21.98 19.27 -4.24
CA GLY A 167 -21.71 18.09 -5.06
C GLY A 167 -20.22 17.81 -5.32
N LYS A 168 -19.29 18.45 -4.60
CA LYS A 168 -17.85 18.36 -4.85
C LYS A 168 -17.07 17.75 -3.69
N VAL A 169 -16.00 17.01 -4.01
CA VAL A 169 -15.08 16.42 -3.03
C VAL A 169 -13.64 16.60 -3.47
N ARG A 170 -12.79 16.95 -2.51
CA ARG A 170 -11.37 16.64 -2.58
C ARG A 170 -11.06 15.49 -1.61
N ALA A 171 -10.57 14.38 -2.13
CA ALA A 171 -10.02 13.28 -1.33
C ALA A 171 -8.49 13.40 -1.27
N ILE A 172 -7.93 13.34 -0.08
CA ILE A 172 -6.48 13.40 0.15
C ILE A 172 -6.02 12.00 0.55
N ILE A 173 -5.08 11.43 -0.19
CA ILE A 173 -4.39 10.21 0.24
C ILE A 173 -3.44 10.58 1.38
N VAL A 174 -3.66 9.98 2.54
CA VAL A 174 -2.72 9.98 3.65
C VAL A 174 -1.80 8.77 3.45
N PRO A 175 -0.55 8.97 3.02
CA PRO A 175 0.28 7.89 2.50
C PRO A 175 0.70 6.89 3.57
N ASN A 176 0.92 7.31 4.82
CA ASN A 176 1.48 6.47 5.89
C ASN A 176 2.69 5.66 5.35
N ASP A 177 2.63 4.33 5.45
CA ASP A 177 3.65 3.42 4.93
C ASP A 177 3.26 2.79 3.58
N ILE A 178 2.64 3.56 2.68
CA ILE A 178 2.30 3.10 1.32
C ILE A 178 3.49 2.41 0.62
N GLY A 179 3.21 1.28 -0.01
CA GLY A 179 4.23 0.42 -0.63
C GLY A 179 5.04 -0.42 0.36
N VAL A 180 4.78 -0.35 1.67
CA VAL A 180 5.36 -1.29 2.65
C VAL A 180 4.43 -2.47 2.85
N VAL A 181 4.90 -3.67 2.52
CA VAL A 181 4.10 -4.90 2.68
C VAL A 181 4.06 -5.31 4.16
N ASP A 182 2.85 -5.58 4.67
CA ASP A 182 2.64 -6.21 5.97
C ASP A 182 2.79 -7.73 5.84
N PHE A 183 4.01 -8.24 5.93
CA PHE A 183 4.19 -9.67 6.14
C PHE A 183 3.79 -9.98 7.58
N ASP A 184 2.60 -10.54 7.75
CA ASP A 184 2.08 -11.06 9.02
C ASP A 184 2.25 -12.58 9.05
N ASP A 185 3.48 -13.02 9.34
CA ASP A 185 3.88 -14.44 9.28
C ASP A 185 3.73 -15.08 7.89
N ALA A 186 4.08 -14.35 6.84
CA ALA A 186 4.15 -14.90 5.48
C ALA A 186 5.30 -15.90 5.36
N CYS A 187 4.98 -17.17 5.09
CA CYS A 187 5.97 -18.25 5.07
C CYS A 187 6.46 -18.58 3.66
N ALA A 188 7.74 -18.93 3.56
CA ALA A 188 8.35 -19.42 2.34
C ALA A 188 8.87 -20.86 2.52
N GLU A 189 8.64 -21.67 1.50
CA GLU A 189 9.12 -23.05 1.39
C GLU A 189 10.28 -23.15 0.43
N LYS A 190 11.16 -24.12 0.65
CA LYS A 190 12.25 -24.39 -0.30
C LYS A 190 11.76 -25.02 -1.58
N THR A 191 12.43 -24.67 -2.66
CA THR A 191 12.36 -25.37 -3.94
C THR A 191 13.75 -25.86 -4.33
N GLU A 192 13.86 -26.62 -5.42
CA GLU A 192 15.15 -27.07 -5.95
C GLU A 192 16.11 -25.90 -6.27
N ARG A 193 15.57 -24.74 -6.67
CA ARG A 193 16.35 -23.59 -7.15
C ARG A 193 16.29 -22.36 -6.25
N GLY A 194 15.54 -22.39 -5.15
CA GLY A 194 15.33 -21.23 -4.29
C GLY A 194 14.18 -21.44 -3.32
N ILE A 195 13.20 -20.53 -3.35
CA ILE A 195 12.05 -20.54 -2.44
C ILE A 195 10.76 -20.12 -3.14
N THR A 196 9.62 -20.52 -2.58
CA THR A 196 8.30 -19.96 -2.90
C THR A 196 7.76 -19.29 -1.65
N LEU A 197 7.52 -17.98 -1.70
CA LEU A 197 6.90 -17.19 -0.63
C LEU A 197 5.39 -17.17 -0.82
N HIS A 198 4.63 -17.53 0.21
CA HIS A 198 3.18 -17.51 0.22
C HIS A 198 2.69 -16.22 0.88
N ARG A 199 1.98 -15.38 0.11
CA ARG A 199 1.40 -14.12 0.59
C ARG A 199 -0.13 -14.15 0.47
N ALA A 200 -0.79 -13.18 1.10
CA ALA A 200 -2.23 -13.00 0.96
C ALA A 200 -2.65 -12.74 -0.49
N GLU A 201 -1.79 -12.06 -1.27
CA GLU A 201 -2.04 -11.74 -2.68
C GLU A 201 -1.71 -12.90 -3.64
N GLY A 202 -1.02 -13.93 -3.16
CA GLY A 202 -0.62 -15.10 -3.95
C GLY A 202 0.81 -15.56 -3.68
N ASP A 203 1.23 -16.56 -4.46
CA ASP A 203 2.57 -17.15 -4.36
C ASP A 203 3.58 -16.37 -5.22
N MET A 204 4.79 -16.23 -4.69
CA MET A 204 5.92 -15.60 -5.38
C MET A 204 7.13 -16.52 -5.38
N ARG A 205 7.70 -16.78 -6.56
CA ARG A 205 8.87 -17.65 -6.74
C ARG A 205 10.15 -16.82 -6.78
N PHE A 206 11.15 -17.30 -6.06
CA PHE A 206 12.48 -16.74 -6.09
C PHE A 206 13.53 -17.82 -6.37
N VAL A 207 14.58 -17.43 -7.08
CA VAL A 207 15.77 -18.25 -7.34
C VAL A 207 16.92 -17.75 -6.47
N ARG A 208 17.65 -18.66 -5.84
CA ARG A 208 18.79 -18.32 -5.00
C ARG A 208 19.94 -17.78 -5.85
N LEU A 209 20.53 -16.68 -5.40
CA LEU A 209 21.73 -16.12 -6.02
C LEU A 209 22.99 -16.76 -5.43
N GLY A 210 23.99 -17.03 -6.28
CA GLY A 210 25.30 -17.51 -5.86
C GLY A 210 25.35 -18.95 -5.31
N GLY A 211 24.31 -19.76 -5.53
CA GLY A 211 24.37 -21.21 -5.32
C GLY A 211 24.56 -21.91 -6.67
N GLU A 212 25.72 -22.54 -6.86
CA GLU A 212 25.89 -23.61 -7.87
C GLU A 212 25.26 -24.91 -7.39
#